data_AF-A0A4R4L069-F1
#
_entry.id   AF-A0A4R4L069-F1
#
_cell.length_a   1.000
_cell.length_b   1.000
_cell.length_c   1.000
_cell.angle_alpha   90.00
_cell.angle_beta   90.00
_cell.angle_gamma   90.00
#
_symmetry.space_group_name_H-M   'P 1'
#
loop_
_entity.id
_entity.type
_entity.pdbx_description
1 polymer ?
#
loop_
_entity_poly.entity_id
_entity_poly.type
_entity_poly.pdbx_seq_one_letter_code
_entity_poly.pdbx_strand_id
1 'polypeptide(L)'
;MSPDRAGEPAQQHRLTRAERVAVAVLCRLLPVDFRSRQRDEWTADLLTFAGGAGTRWRYLASAAWTLPALRHAARRGGFADLSTVAPVPGALTSTAHLFLLGLGWPVLSWLIMVPLTYIAADVPGRIDRTGALVDPKTLWPTDGLFVVLLPLEVLLRLGAWAAILGGPLLLGAFGASGLVLAVARRRRSGRHRFVIAAVGLACLALAAVAGLVAGLAWSYGAVYPDAFGLDSGRTVAVLGTAAGVLALAGRRLGTRTRSALAVLSILAVTVPIVHVTTTGAEMLTWYLD
;
A
#
# COMPACT_ATOMS: atom_id res chain seq x y z
N MET A 1 -28.93 47.47 47.68
CA MET A 1 -27.45 47.54 47.74
C MET A 1 -26.95 46.40 48.59
N SER A 2 -26.56 45.29 47.97
CA SER A 2 -25.85 44.18 48.62
C SER A 2 -24.42 44.17 48.10
N PRO A 3 -23.41 44.44 48.93
CA PRO A 3 -22.06 43.98 48.67
C PRO A 3 -21.95 42.51 49.07
N ASP A 4 -20.84 41.87 48.69
CA ASP A 4 -20.43 40.51 49.06
C ASP A 4 -21.10 39.33 48.34
N ARG A 5 -20.66 39.11 47.10
CA ARG A 5 -20.24 37.74 46.73
C ARG A 5 -18.72 37.68 46.80
N ALA A 6 -18.28 37.14 47.92
CA ALA A 6 -16.96 36.61 48.18
C ALA A 6 -16.42 35.86 46.97
N GLY A 7 -15.13 36.08 46.69
CA GLY A 7 -14.41 35.42 45.61
C GLY A 7 -14.53 33.91 45.69
N GLU A 8 -15.00 33.30 44.61
CA GLU A 8 -14.65 31.93 44.30
C GLU A 8 -13.12 31.88 44.17
N PRO A 9 -12.41 31.10 45.02
CA PRO A 9 -11.02 30.86 44.77
C PRO A 9 -10.95 30.10 43.45
N ALA A 10 -10.37 30.73 42.42
CA ALA A 10 -9.93 30.05 41.22
C ALA A 10 -9.16 28.81 41.67
N GLN A 11 -9.81 27.63 41.59
CA GLN A 11 -9.17 26.36 41.91
C GLN A 11 -8.01 26.23 40.94
N GLN A 12 -6.83 26.60 41.41
CA GLN A 12 -5.57 26.42 40.72
C GLN A 12 -5.52 24.94 40.36
N HIS A 13 -5.78 24.64 39.09
CA HIS A 13 -5.62 23.31 38.54
C HIS A 13 -4.15 23.00 38.75
N ARG A 14 -3.85 22.20 39.78
CA ARG A 14 -2.50 21.74 40.09
C ARG A 14 -2.44 20.27 39.75
N LEU A 15 -1.33 19.85 39.15
CA LEU A 15 -1.10 18.43 38.92
C LEU A 15 -0.95 17.68 40.24
N THR A 16 -1.60 16.52 40.30
CA THR A 16 -1.46 15.59 41.43
C THR A 16 -0.01 15.09 41.51
N ARG A 17 0.38 14.54 42.67
CA ARG A 17 1.72 13.92 42.81
C ARG A 17 1.92 12.78 41.82
N ALA A 18 0.89 11.97 41.60
CA ALA A 18 0.93 10.82 40.70
C ALA A 18 1.12 11.25 39.23
N GLU A 19 0.42 12.28 38.77
CA GLU A 19 0.59 12.82 37.40
C GLU A 19 2.00 13.39 37.20
N ARG A 20 2.54 14.11 38.20
CA ARG A 20 3.92 14.63 38.14
C ARG A 20 4.95 13.52 38.05
N VAL A 21 4.77 12.44 38.80
CA VAL A 21 5.63 11.25 38.73
C VAL A 21 5.52 10.60 37.36
N ALA A 22 4.32 10.44 36.82
CA ALA A 22 4.10 9.87 35.50
C ALA A 22 4.80 10.70 34.40
N VAL A 23 4.61 12.03 34.38
CA VAL A 23 5.33 12.93 33.46
C VAL A 23 6.84 12.79 33.63
N ALA A 24 7.36 12.75 34.86
CA ALA A 24 8.79 12.59 35.10
C ALA A 24 9.34 11.26 34.56
N VAL A 25 8.60 10.16 34.73
CA VAL A 25 8.95 8.83 34.18
C VAL A 25 8.95 8.87 32.66
N LEU A 26 7.90 9.42 32.03
CA LEU A 26 7.82 9.53 30.57
C LEU A 26 8.95 10.39 30.00
N CYS A 27 9.26 11.53 30.63
CA CYS A 27 10.37 12.39 30.21
C CYS A 27 11.74 11.71 30.35
N ARG A 28 11.96 10.86 31.36
CA ARG A 28 13.23 10.10 31.49
C ARG A 28 13.48 9.16 30.32
N LEU A 29 12.43 8.69 29.67
CA LEU A 29 12.53 7.82 28.49
C LEU A 29 12.93 8.61 27.22
N LEU A 30 12.82 9.95 27.21
CA LEU A 30 13.25 10.79 26.11
C LEU A 30 14.75 11.17 26.20
N PRO A 31 15.40 11.53 25.08
CA PRO A 31 16.75 12.10 25.07
C PRO A 31 16.85 13.37 25.93
N VAL A 32 18.02 13.62 26.53
CA VAL A 32 18.24 14.66 27.55
C VAL A 32 17.76 16.04 27.09
N ASP A 33 18.09 16.41 25.85
CA ASP A 33 17.79 17.74 25.29
C ASP A 33 16.29 17.99 25.06
N PHE A 34 15.46 16.94 25.07
CA PHE A 34 14.03 17.01 24.81
C PHE A 34 13.18 16.94 26.09
N ARG A 35 13.79 16.65 27.24
CA ARG A 35 13.05 16.35 28.47
C ARG A 35 12.35 17.57 29.04
N SER A 36 12.99 18.74 29.04
CA SER A 36 12.43 19.99 29.58
C SER A 36 11.22 20.42 28.75
N ARG A 37 11.39 20.56 27.43
CA ARG A 37 10.32 20.97 26.52
C ARG A 37 9.09 20.05 26.60
N GLN A 38 9.29 18.73 26.54
CA GLN A 38 8.14 17.81 26.62
C GLN A 38 7.53 17.73 28.01
N ARG A 39 8.31 17.95 29.07
CA ARG A 39 7.77 18.08 30.41
C ARG A 39 6.83 19.28 30.49
N ASP A 40 7.22 20.41 29.93
CA ASP A 40 6.43 21.64 29.96
C ASP A 40 5.16 21.51 29.13
N GLU A 41 5.25 20.91 27.94
CA GLU A 41 4.11 20.65 27.04
C GLU A 41 3.08 19.69 27.67
N TRP A 42 3.52 18.53 28.17
CA TRP A 42 2.61 17.59 28.85
C TRP A 42 2.05 18.16 30.15
N THR A 43 2.83 18.97 30.88
CA THR A 43 2.35 19.65 32.08
C THR A 43 1.27 20.66 31.72
N ALA A 44 1.49 21.49 30.70
CA ALA A 44 0.52 22.46 30.21
C ALA A 44 -0.77 21.78 29.73
N ASP A 45 -0.66 20.72 28.93
CA ASP A 45 -1.82 19.95 28.44
C ASP A 45 -2.63 19.33 29.58
N LEU A 46 -1.96 18.78 30.60
CA LEU A 46 -2.64 18.22 31.76
C LEU A 46 -3.37 19.28 32.59
N LEU A 47 -2.84 20.50 32.62
CA LEU A 47 -3.45 21.64 33.31
C LEU A 47 -4.63 22.23 32.54
N THR A 48 -4.66 22.12 31.21
CA THR A 48 -5.77 22.60 30.37
C THR A 48 -6.97 21.65 30.33
N PHE A 49 -6.81 20.38 30.74
CA PHE A 49 -7.95 19.48 30.89
C PHE A 49 -8.85 19.89 32.06
N ALA A 50 -10.01 20.44 31.71
CA ALA A 50 -11.15 20.64 32.61
C ALA A 50 -11.85 19.32 33.00
N GLY A 51 -11.55 18.21 32.30
CA GLY A 51 -12.07 16.88 32.62
C GLY A 51 -11.40 16.25 33.85
N GLY A 52 -12.14 15.40 34.56
CA GLY A 52 -11.66 14.71 35.78
C GLY A 52 -10.47 13.77 35.55
N ALA A 53 -9.96 13.19 36.64
CA ALA A 53 -8.72 12.41 36.68
C ALA A 53 -8.61 11.31 35.60
N GLY A 54 -9.73 10.69 35.20
CA GLY A 54 -9.74 9.67 34.14
C GLY A 54 -9.26 10.18 32.77
N THR A 55 -9.58 11.41 32.40
CA THR A 55 -9.15 12.00 31.11
C THR A 55 -7.65 12.27 31.11
N ARG A 56 -7.12 12.77 32.23
CA ARG A 56 -5.68 13.04 32.42
C ARG A 56 -4.85 11.76 32.38
N TRP A 57 -5.32 10.68 32.99
CA TRP A 57 -4.64 9.37 32.90
C TRP A 57 -4.72 8.76 31.51
N ARG A 58 -5.84 8.88 30.80
CA ARG A 58 -5.94 8.44 29.40
C ARG A 58 -5.00 9.22 28.49
N TYR A 59 -4.84 10.51 28.73
CA TYR A 59 -3.86 11.33 28.02
C TYR A 59 -2.43 10.85 28.30
N LEU A 60 -2.05 10.65 29.57
CA LEU A 60 -0.73 10.13 29.95
C LEU A 60 -0.44 8.74 29.35
N ALA A 61 -1.43 7.85 29.32
CA ALA A 61 -1.32 6.56 28.66
C ALA A 61 -1.12 6.72 27.15
N SER A 62 -1.81 7.67 26.52
CA SER A 62 -1.65 7.97 25.09
C SER A 62 -0.26 8.56 24.80
N ALA A 63 0.25 9.44 25.67
CA ALA A 63 1.60 9.98 25.59
C ALA A 63 2.67 8.88 25.77
N ALA A 64 2.41 7.88 26.62
CA ALA A 64 3.27 6.72 26.75
C ALA A 64 3.33 5.88 25.46
N TRP A 65 2.20 5.73 24.78
CA TRP A 65 2.13 5.03 23.49
C TRP A 65 2.87 5.75 22.35
N THR A 66 2.98 7.09 22.41
CA THR A 66 3.70 7.88 21.40
C THR A 66 5.20 8.02 21.67
N LEU A 67 5.70 7.55 22.83
CA LEU A 67 7.12 7.60 23.20
C LEU A 67 8.07 7.01 22.13
N PRO A 68 7.82 5.84 21.52
CA PRO A 68 8.74 5.30 20.51
C PRO A 68 8.88 6.24 19.30
N ALA A 69 7.78 6.85 18.86
CA ALA A 69 7.78 7.80 17.77
C ALA A 69 8.52 9.10 18.14
N LEU A 70 8.33 9.59 19.37
CA LEU A 70 9.02 10.78 19.90
C LEU A 70 10.52 10.53 20.07
N ARG A 71 10.94 9.37 20.57
CA ARG A 71 12.36 8.98 20.66
C ARG A 71 13.01 8.94 19.28
N HIS A 72 12.28 8.40 18.29
CA HIS A 72 12.76 8.33 16.92
C HIS A 72 12.89 9.70 16.27
N ALA A 73 11.92 10.59 16.50
CA ALA A 73 11.96 11.97 16.03
C ALA A 73 13.10 12.77 16.68
N ALA A 74 13.28 12.63 18.01
CA ALA A 74 14.32 13.31 18.76
C ALA A 74 15.74 12.88 18.35
N ARG A 75 15.95 11.58 18.06
CA ARG A 75 17.26 11.03 17.64
C ARG A 75 17.68 11.47 16.23
N ARG A 76 16.75 11.90 15.38
CA ARG A 76 17.06 12.32 14.01
C ARG A 76 17.50 13.78 13.88
N GLY A 77 17.76 14.47 15.00
CA GLY A 77 18.39 15.78 14.97
C GLY A 77 17.40 16.94 14.75
N GLY A 78 16.50 17.12 15.70
CA GLY A 78 15.90 18.44 15.96
C GLY A 78 14.55 18.71 15.31
N PHE A 79 13.61 19.11 16.17
CA PHE A 79 12.43 19.92 15.84
C PHE A 79 12.82 21.33 15.34
N ALA A 80 14.00 21.50 14.74
CA ALA A 80 14.42 22.75 14.14
C ALA A 80 13.66 23.03 12.84
N ASP A 81 12.95 22.04 12.27
CA ASP A 81 12.17 22.28 11.05
C ASP A 81 10.99 21.30 10.86
N LEU A 82 10.08 21.23 11.82
CA LEU A 82 8.76 20.62 11.56
C LEU A 82 7.81 21.56 10.79
N SER A 83 8.22 22.81 10.56
CA SER A 83 7.59 23.72 9.60
C SER A 83 7.72 23.23 8.15
N THR A 84 8.78 22.47 7.80
CA THR A 84 9.00 22.02 6.41
C THR A 84 8.56 20.59 6.12
N VAL A 85 8.33 19.74 7.12
CA VAL A 85 7.66 18.44 6.92
C VAL A 85 6.16 18.62 6.97
N ALA A 86 5.64 19.35 5.98
CA ALA A 86 4.21 19.47 5.77
C ALA A 86 3.61 18.05 5.67
N PRO A 87 2.52 17.76 6.42
CA PRO A 87 1.91 16.44 6.44
C PRO A 87 1.64 16.00 5.01
N VAL A 88 2.00 14.75 4.70
CA VAL A 88 1.71 14.16 3.40
C VAL A 88 0.20 14.20 3.21
N PRO A 89 -0.32 14.81 2.13
CA PRO A 89 -1.74 14.78 1.86
C PRO A 89 -2.22 13.34 1.91
N GLY A 90 -3.27 13.07 2.70
CA GLY A 90 -3.77 11.72 2.90
C GLY A 90 -4.15 11.00 1.60
N ALA A 91 -4.42 11.77 0.53
CA ALA A 91 -4.60 11.34 -0.84
C ALA A 91 -3.30 10.80 -1.47
N LEU A 92 -2.16 11.51 -1.39
CA LEU A 92 -0.89 11.07 -1.97
C LEU A 92 -0.44 9.71 -1.40
N THR A 93 -0.57 9.54 -0.08
CA THR A 93 -0.27 8.25 0.56
C THR A 93 -1.28 7.18 0.16
N SER A 94 -2.57 7.51 -0.01
CA SER A 94 -3.57 6.57 -0.52
C SER A 94 -3.22 6.10 -1.94
N THR A 95 -2.93 7.04 -2.84
CA THR A 95 -2.57 6.77 -4.23
C THR A 95 -1.31 5.91 -4.31
N ALA A 96 -0.26 6.23 -3.56
CA ALA A 96 0.95 5.41 -3.53
C ALA A 96 0.69 3.96 -3.11
N HIS A 97 -0.16 3.73 -2.10
CA HIS A 97 -0.51 2.36 -1.69
C HIS A 97 -1.40 1.67 -2.72
N LEU A 98 -2.29 2.41 -3.38
CA LEU A 98 -3.15 1.89 -4.44
C LEU A 98 -2.32 1.43 -5.64
N PHE A 99 -1.29 2.19 -6.05
CA PHE A 99 -0.34 1.74 -7.07
C PHE A 99 0.49 0.54 -6.60
N LEU A 100 1.02 0.56 -5.37
CA LEU A 100 1.81 -0.56 -4.85
C LEU A 100 1.01 -1.87 -4.77
N LEU A 101 -0.26 -1.81 -4.38
CA LEU A 101 -1.11 -3.01 -4.30
C LEU A 101 -1.69 -3.39 -5.66
N GLY A 102 -2.28 -2.40 -6.37
CA GLY A 102 -3.00 -2.61 -7.62
C GLY A 102 -2.10 -2.97 -8.80
N LEU A 103 -0.84 -2.52 -8.80
CA LEU A 103 0.15 -2.86 -9.83
C LEU A 103 1.20 -3.85 -9.33
N GLY A 104 1.54 -3.81 -8.03
CA GLY A 104 2.55 -4.71 -7.47
C GLY A 104 2.16 -6.17 -7.54
N TRP A 105 0.91 -6.51 -7.20
CA TRP A 105 0.45 -7.91 -7.30
C TRP A 105 0.47 -8.44 -8.74
N PRO A 106 -0.12 -7.75 -9.75
CA PRO A 106 -0.05 -8.21 -11.14
C PRO A 106 1.39 -8.37 -11.67
N VAL A 107 2.25 -7.37 -11.45
CA VAL A 107 3.64 -7.39 -11.98
C VAL A 107 4.47 -8.49 -11.31
N LEU A 108 4.38 -8.65 -10.00
CA LEU A 108 5.09 -9.73 -9.29
C LEU A 108 4.56 -11.10 -9.68
N SER A 109 3.24 -11.24 -9.83
CA SER A 109 2.65 -12.52 -10.26
C SER A 109 3.09 -12.88 -11.67
N TRP A 110 3.15 -11.92 -12.59
CA TRP A 110 3.69 -12.12 -13.92
C TRP A 110 5.15 -12.56 -13.89
N LEU A 111 6.01 -11.88 -13.12
CA LEU A 111 7.43 -12.26 -12.97
C LEU A 111 7.62 -13.68 -12.46
N ILE A 112 6.79 -14.11 -11.50
CA ILE A 112 6.88 -15.44 -10.90
C ILE A 112 6.36 -16.51 -11.88
N MET A 113 5.23 -16.25 -12.54
CA MET A 113 4.52 -17.26 -13.33
C MET A 113 5.00 -17.37 -14.78
N VAL A 114 5.69 -16.36 -15.31
CA VAL A 114 6.15 -16.36 -16.70
C VAL A 114 7.68 -16.49 -16.79
N PRO A 115 8.50 -15.45 -16.55
CA PRO A 115 9.94 -15.58 -16.74
C PRO A 115 10.62 -16.47 -15.70
N LEU A 116 10.22 -16.43 -14.42
CA LEU A 116 10.90 -17.24 -13.39
C LEU A 116 10.67 -18.74 -13.60
N THR A 117 9.43 -19.16 -13.84
CA THR A 117 9.06 -20.55 -14.18
C THR A 117 9.69 -21.00 -15.48
N TYR A 118 9.70 -20.16 -16.52
CA TYR A 118 10.36 -20.49 -17.78
C TYR A 118 11.86 -20.71 -17.58
N ILE A 119 12.56 -19.79 -16.90
CA ILE A 119 14.01 -19.92 -16.63
C ILE A 119 14.30 -21.13 -15.73
N ALA A 120 13.44 -21.43 -14.77
CA ALA A 120 13.58 -22.61 -13.92
C ALA A 120 13.38 -23.93 -14.70
N ALA A 121 12.53 -23.92 -15.74
CA ALA A 121 12.31 -25.05 -16.62
C ALA A 121 13.43 -25.21 -17.66
N ASP A 122 13.84 -24.10 -18.26
CA ASP A 122 14.93 -24.01 -19.25
C ASP A 122 16.29 -23.75 -18.57
N VAL A 123 16.67 -24.62 -17.64
CA VAL A 123 18.05 -24.71 -17.14
C VAL A 123 18.96 -24.84 -18.38
N PRO A 124 19.96 -23.97 -18.58
CA PRO A 124 20.24 -23.35 -19.87
C PRO A 124 20.32 -24.33 -21.05
N GLY A 125 19.33 -24.23 -21.96
CA GLY A 125 19.24 -24.99 -23.20
C GLY A 125 18.83 -26.45 -23.01
N ARG A 126 18.16 -26.78 -21.90
CA ARG A 126 17.67 -28.14 -21.66
C ARG A 126 16.56 -28.49 -22.63
N ILE A 127 15.63 -27.57 -22.88
CA ILE A 127 14.50 -27.80 -23.79
C ILE A 127 15.01 -28.07 -25.21
N ASP A 128 15.97 -27.27 -25.67
CA ASP A 128 16.63 -27.44 -26.97
C ASP A 128 17.44 -28.75 -27.09
N ARG A 129 18.03 -29.23 -25.99
CA ARG A 129 18.87 -30.44 -25.98
C ARG A 129 18.09 -31.73 -25.79
N THR A 130 17.01 -31.72 -25.02
CA THR A 130 16.26 -32.95 -24.69
C THR A 130 15.00 -33.11 -25.52
N GLY A 131 14.53 -32.05 -26.20
CA GLY A 131 13.25 -32.05 -26.94
C GLY A 131 12.03 -32.28 -26.04
N ALA A 132 12.23 -32.36 -24.72
CA ALA A 132 11.19 -32.63 -23.75
C ALA A 132 10.61 -31.28 -23.30
N LEU A 133 9.55 -30.86 -23.99
CA LEU A 133 8.69 -29.76 -23.55
C LEU A 133 8.13 -30.12 -22.18
N VAL A 134 8.60 -29.42 -21.15
CA VAL A 134 7.98 -29.47 -19.81
C VAL A 134 6.76 -28.58 -19.87
N ASP A 135 5.58 -29.15 -19.64
CA ASP A 135 4.34 -28.37 -19.54
C ASP A 135 4.45 -27.41 -18.34
N PRO A 136 4.24 -26.09 -18.53
CA PRO A 136 4.30 -25.11 -17.44
C PRO A 136 3.44 -25.49 -16.24
N LYS A 137 2.31 -26.16 -16.48
CA LYS A 137 1.35 -26.60 -15.45
C LYS A 137 1.96 -27.64 -14.51
N THR A 138 2.97 -28.40 -14.97
CA THR A 138 3.63 -29.45 -14.18
C THR A 138 4.69 -28.92 -13.21
N LEU A 139 5.09 -27.65 -13.34
CA LEU A 139 6.06 -27.02 -12.45
C LEU A 139 5.43 -26.59 -11.13
N TRP A 140 4.11 -26.41 -11.11
CA TRP A 140 3.40 -26.14 -9.89
C TRP A 140 2.99 -27.44 -9.22
N PRO A 141 3.25 -27.59 -7.91
CA PRO A 141 2.94 -28.82 -7.22
C PRO A 141 1.43 -28.87 -6.96
N THR A 142 0.67 -29.44 -7.90
CA THR A 142 -0.79 -29.57 -7.80
C THR A 142 -1.24 -30.84 -7.07
N ASP A 143 -0.31 -31.74 -6.76
CA ASP A 143 -0.63 -33.07 -6.24
C ASP A 143 -0.23 -33.24 -4.76
N GLY A 144 -0.91 -34.17 -4.08
CA GLY A 144 -0.60 -34.56 -2.70
C GLY A 144 -0.79 -33.42 -1.68
N LEU A 145 0.21 -33.20 -0.81
CA LEU A 145 0.16 -32.19 0.24
C LEU A 145 0.20 -30.74 -0.28
N PHE A 146 0.56 -30.55 -1.55
CA PHE A 146 0.72 -29.23 -2.14
C PHE A 146 -0.56 -28.65 -2.76
N VAL A 147 -1.66 -29.41 -2.78
CA VAL A 147 -3.02 -28.92 -3.10
C VAL A 147 -3.40 -27.69 -2.25
N VAL A 148 -2.83 -27.56 -1.05
CA VAL A 148 -3.01 -26.41 -0.16
C VAL A 148 -2.50 -25.10 -0.79
N LEU A 149 -1.60 -25.17 -1.78
CA LEU A 149 -1.06 -24.02 -2.52
C LEU A 149 -1.93 -23.61 -3.71
N LEU A 150 -2.96 -24.38 -4.10
CA LEU A 150 -3.84 -24.04 -5.22
C LEU A 150 -4.44 -22.63 -5.14
N PRO A 151 -4.90 -22.12 -3.99
CA PRO A 151 -5.41 -20.75 -3.91
C PRO A 151 -4.33 -19.71 -4.25
N LEU A 152 -3.09 -19.95 -3.83
CA LEU A 152 -1.96 -19.07 -4.16
C LEU A 152 -1.63 -19.14 -5.64
N GLU A 153 -1.64 -20.34 -6.24
CA GLU A 153 -1.46 -20.51 -7.69
C GLU A 153 -2.52 -19.75 -8.48
N VAL A 154 -3.80 -19.92 -8.14
CA VAL A 154 -4.90 -19.23 -8.82
C VAL A 154 -4.72 -17.71 -8.71
N LEU A 155 -4.33 -17.20 -7.54
CA LEU A 155 -4.04 -15.77 -7.36
C LEU A 155 -2.85 -15.31 -8.21
N LEU A 156 -1.78 -16.09 -8.31
CA LEU A 156 -0.63 -15.75 -9.15
C LEU A 156 -1.00 -15.81 -10.64
N ARG A 157 -1.76 -16.81 -11.09
CA ARG A 157 -2.27 -16.87 -12.46
C ARG A 157 -3.13 -15.64 -12.77
N LEU A 158 -4.11 -15.31 -11.92
CA LEU A 158 -4.96 -14.13 -12.12
C LEU A 158 -4.16 -12.83 -12.18
N GLY A 159 -3.14 -12.69 -11.32
CA GLY A 159 -2.25 -11.53 -11.35
C GLY A 159 -1.43 -11.46 -12.64
N ALA A 160 -0.87 -12.58 -13.09
CA ALA A 160 -0.11 -12.66 -14.34
C ALA A 160 -0.99 -12.33 -15.56
N TRP A 161 -2.21 -12.88 -15.60
CA TRP A 161 -3.21 -12.56 -16.63
C TRP A 161 -3.58 -11.08 -16.63
N ALA A 162 -3.74 -10.47 -15.46
CA ALA A 162 -3.98 -9.03 -15.36
C ALA A 162 -2.81 -8.19 -15.92
N ALA A 163 -1.57 -8.64 -15.77
CA ALA A 163 -0.42 -7.95 -16.34
C ALA A 163 -0.33 -8.11 -17.88
N ILE A 164 -0.66 -9.30 -18.40
CA ILE A 164 -0.58 -9.62 -19.84
C ILE A 164 -1.73 -8.97 -20.61
N LEU A 165 -2.97 -9.18 -20.16
CA LEU A 165 -4.19 -8.69 -20.79
C LEU A 165 -4.55 -7.25 -20.41
N GLY A 166 -3.86 -6.64 -19.45
CA GLY A 166 -3.98 -5.20 -19.18
C GLY A 166 -5.39 -4.72 -18.77
N GLY A 167 -5.89 -3.71 -19.50
CA GLY A 167 -6.93 -2.75 -19.13
C GLY A 167 -8.02 -3.23 -18.16
N PRO A 168 -8.96 -4.10 -18.57
CA PRO A 168 -10.08 -4.51 -17.71
C PRO A 168 -9.65 -5.23 -16.43
N LEU A 169 -8.67 -6.12 -16.53
CA LEU A 169 -8.20 -6.91 -15.38
C LEU A 169 -7.36 -6.05 -14.41
N LEU A 170 -6.57 -5.11 -14.92
CA LEU A 170 -5.89 -4.12 -14.09
C LEU A 170 -6.90 -3.20 -13.39
N LEU A 171 -7.97 -2.77 -14.06
CA LEU A 171 -9.05 -2.03 -13.39
C LEU A 171 -9.67 -2.85 -12.25
N GLY A 172 -9.88 -4.15 -12.46
CA GLY A 172 -10.31 -5.07 -11.41
C GLY A 172 -9.32 -5.13 -10.22
N ALA A 173 -8.02 -5.26 -10.50
CA ALA A 173 -6.97 -5.30 -9.48
C ALA A 173 -6.87 -4.00 -8.67
N PHE A 174 -6.95 -2.85 -9.35
CA PHE A 174 -6.99 -1.54 -8.72
C PHE A 174 -8.28 -1.34 -7.90
N GLY A 175 -9.41 -1.82 -8.40
CA GLY A 175 -10.70 -1.80 -7.70
C GLY A 175 -10.69 -2.62 -6.40
N ALA A 176 -10.21 -3.86 -6.48
CA ALA A 176 -10.02 -4.74 -5.33
C ALA A 176 -9.03 -4.13 -4.31
N SER A 177 -7.91 -3.59 -4.78
CA SER A 177 -6.93 -2.90 -3.94
C SER A 177 -7.51 -1.68 -3.24
N GLY A 178 -8.37 -0.92 -3.92
CA GLY A 178 -9.14 0.20 -3.36
C GLY A 178 -10.03 -0.25 -2.20
N LEU A 179 -10.77 -1.35 -2.37
CA LEU A 179 -11.62 -1.91 -1.32
C LEU A 179 -10.80 -2.40 -0.12
N VAL A 180 -9.70 -3.12 -0.36
CA VAL A 180 -8.77 -3.55 0.70
C VAL A 180 -8.24 -2.34 1.47
N LEU A 181 -7.86 -1.27 0.77
CA LEU A 181 -7.36 -0.04 1.39
C LEU A 181 -8.44 0.68 2.22
N ALA A 182 -9.69 0.70 1.72
CA ALA A 182 -10.83 1.29 2.42
C ALA A 182 -11.15 0.52 3.72
N VAL A 183 -11.10 -0.82 3.66
CA VAL A 183 -11.30 -1.70 4.83
C VAL A 183 -10.13 -1.60 5.80
N ALA A 184 -8.88 -1.54 5.34
CA ALA A 184 -7.71 -1.47 6.21
C ALA A 184 -7.62 -0.16 6.99
N ARG A 185 -8.16 0.95 6.45
CA ARG A 185 -8.09 2.27 7.08
C ARG A 185 -9.26 2.58 8.00
N ARG A 186 -9.63 1.62 8.87
CA ARG A 186 -10.78 1.71 9.81
C ARG A 186 -10.74 2.83 10.85
N ARG A 187 -9.71 3.68 10.86
CA ARG A 187 -9.58 4.82 11.79
C ARG A 187 -9.63 6.21 11.13
N ARG A 188 -9.72 6.32 9.80
CA ARG A 188 -9.85 7.62 9.08
C ARG A 188 -11.30 8.08 8.94
N SER A 189 -11.53 9.34 8.58
CA SER A 189 -12.88 9.89 8.37
C SER A 189 -13.73 9.00 7.45
N GLY A 190 -15.01 8.78 7.81
CA GLY A 190 -15.91 7.90 7.06
C GLY A 190 -16.06 8.30 5.60
N ARG A 191 -16.07 9.61 5.31
CA ARG A 191 -16.11 10.17 3.94
C ARG A 191 -14.94 9.68 3.08
N HIS A 192 -13.70 9.68 3.61
CA HIS A 192 -12.51 9.23 2.85
C HIS A 192 -12.60 7.74 2.49
N ARG A 193 -13.16 6.92 3.39
CA ARG A 193 -13.35 5.49 3.12
C ARG A 193 -14.43 5.25 2.08
N PHE A 194 -15.55 5.97 2.19
CA PHE A 194 -16.65 5.87 1.23
C PHE A 194 -16.18 6.23 -0.17
N VAL A 195 -15.42 7.32 -0.33
CA VAL A 195 -14.88 7.71 -1.65
C VAL A 195 -13.95 6.64 -2.22
N ILE A 196 -13.00 6.10 -1.43
CA ILE A 196 -12.11 5.04 -1.91
C ILE A 196 -12.89 3.77 -2.26
N ALA A 197 -13.88 3.39 -1.45
CA ALA A 197 -14.71 2.23 -1.70
C ALA A 197 -15.58 2.41 -2.96
N ALA A 198 -16.17 3.59 -3.15
CA ALA A 198 -16.98 3.92 -4.32
C ALA A 198 -16.14 3.91 -5.60
N VAL A 199 -14.94 4.49 -5.57
CA VAL A 199 -13.99 4.41 -6.69
C VAL A 199 -13.58 2.96 -6.95
N GLY A 200 -13.30 2.18 -5.90
CA GLY A 200 -12.95 0.77 -6.04
C GLY A 200 -14.08 -0.07 -6.66
N LEU A 201 -15.31 0.13 -6.20
CA LEU A 201 -16.51 -0.51 -6.77
C LEU A 201 -16.76 -0.08 -8.21
N ALA A 202 -16.58 1.20 -8.53
CA ALA A 202 -16.72 1.69 -9.91
C ALA A 202 -15.69 1.03 -10.85
N CYS A 203 -14.43 0.91 -10.42
CA CYS A 203 -13.41 0.20 -11.18
C CYS A 203 -13.74 -1.29 -11.37
N LEU A 204 -14.26 -1.97 -10.34
CA LEU A 204 -14.71 -3.36 -10.45
C LEU A 204 -15.92 -3.51 -11.38
N ALA A 205 -16.89 -2.60 -11.30
CA ALA A 205 -18.06 -2.61 -12.17
C ALA A 205 -17.64 -2.39 -13.63
N LEU A 206 -16.73 -1.45 -13.90
CA LEU A 206 -16.18 -1.22 -15.24
C LEU A 206 -15.41 -2.45 -15.75
N ALA A 207 -14.62 -3.10 -14.89
CA ALA A 207 -13.93 -4.35 -15.23
C ALA A 207 -14.92 -5.47 -15.58
N ALA A 208 -15.99 -5.62 -14.81
CA ALA A 208 -17.04 -6.62 -15.06
C ALA A 208 -17.80 -6.34 -16.37
N VAL A 209 -18.16 -5.08 -16.62
CA VAL A 209 -18.81 -4.66 -17.87
C VAL A 209 -17.89 -4.92 -19.07
N ALA A 210 -16.62 -4.55 -18.98
CA ALA A 210 -15.65 -4.81 -20.04
C ALA A 210 -15.47 -6.32 -20.30
N GLY A 211 -15.40 -7.13 -19.25
CA GLY A 211 -15.36 -8.59 -19.37
C GLY A 211 -16.61 -9.18 -20.02
N LEU A 212 -17.79 -8.66 -19.68
CA LEU A 212 -19.06 -9.08 -20.29
C LEU A 212 -19.14 -8.71 -21.77
N VAL A 213 -18.72 -7.49 -22.14
CA VAL A 213 -18.63 -7.06 -23.54
C VAL A 213 -17.65 -7.93 -24.33
N ALA A 214 -16.49 -8.23 -23.77
CA ALA A 214 -15.51 -9.11 -24.39
C ALA A 214 -16.02 -10.55 -24.57
N GLY A 215 -16.70 -11.11 -23.55
CA GLY A 215 -17.30 -12.44 -23.62
C GLY A 215 -18.44 -12.53 -24.66
N LEU A 216 -19.25 -11.47 -24.78
CA LEU A 216 -20.26 -11.38 -25.83
C LEU A 216 -19.62 -11.28 -27.22
N ALA A 217 -18.59 -10.44 -27.40
CA ALA A 217 -17.87 -10.32 -28.66
C ALA A 217 -17.26 -11.66 -29.11
N TRP A 218 -16.67 -12.43 -28.19
CA TRP A 218 -16.20 -13.80 -28.45
C TRP A 218 -17.32 -14.70 -28.98
N SER A 219 -18.46 -14.69 -28.28
CA SER A 219 -19.60 -15.57 -28.56
C SER A 219 -20.24 -15.28 -29.93
N TYR A 220 -20.11 -14.04 -30.44
CA TYR A 220 -20.61 -13.65 -31.76
C TYR A 220 -19.57 -13.77 -32.88
N GLY A 221 -18.40 -14.38 -32.63
CA GLY A 221 -17.36 -14.57 -33.64
C GLY A 221 -16.68 -13.27 -34.10
N ALA A 222 -16.93 -12.16 -33.40
CA ALA A 222 -16.25 -10.89 -33.62
C ALA A 222 -14.87 -10.95 -32.91
N VAL A 223 -13.94 -11.71 -33.49
CA VAL A 223 -12.56 -11.77 -33.00
C VAL A 223 -11.86 -10.48 -33.40
N TYR A 224 -11.93 -9.48 -32.52
CA TYR A 224 -10.98 -8.38 -32.51
C TYR A 224 -9.93 -8.74 -31.45
N PRO A 225 -8.70 -9.10 -31.83
CA PRO A 225 -7.59 -9.24 -30.88
C PRO A 225 -7.43 -7.97 -30.03
N ASP A 226 -7.75 -6.82 -30.62
CA ASP A 226 -7.79 -5.51 -29.97
C ASP A 226 -8.98 -5.34 -29.00
N ALA A 227 -10.10 -6.05 -29.18
CA ALA A 227 -11.26 -5.98 -28.27
C ALA A 227 -11.08 -6.81 -26.99
N PHE A 228 -10.20 -7.83 -27.02
CA PHE A 228 -9.72 -8.48 -25.79
C PHE A 228 -8.74 -7.62 -25.00
N GLY A 229 -8.31 -6.49 -25.56
CA GLY A 229 -7.34 -5.63 -24.92
C GLY A 229 -6.02 -6.35 -24.67
N LEU A 230 -5.55 -7.18 -25.61
CA LEU A 230 -4.16 -7.67 -25.63
C LEU A 230 -3.22 -6.47 -25.86
N ASP A 231 -3.16 -5.59 -24.87
CA ASP A 231 -2.32 -4.40 -24.88
C ASP A 231 -0.85 -4.78 -24.65
N SER A 232 -0.54 -6.09 -24.57
CA SER A 232 0.80 -6.66 -24.47
C SER A 232 1.63 -5.98 -23.36
N GLY A 233 0.99 -5.69 -22.23
CA GLY A 233 1.61 -4.98 -21.10
C GLY A 233 1.78 -3.45 -21.26
N ARG A 234 1.30 -2.79 -22.32
CA ARG A 234 1.42 -1.32 -22.46
C ARG A 234 0.67 -0.57 -21.36
N THR A 235 -0.55 -0.97 -20.99
CA THR A 235 -1.28 -0.37 -19.86
C THR A 235 -0.50 -0.53 -18.55
N VAL A 236 0.12 -1.70 -18.33
CA VAL A 236 1.02 -1.93 -17.18
C VAL A 236 2.17 -0.94 -17.21
N ALA A 237 2.81 -0.72 -18.35
CA ALA A 237 3.93 0.22 -18.48
C ALA A 237 3.50 1.68 -18.33
N VAL A 238 2.31 2.08 -18.81
CA VAL A 238 1.77 3.43 -18.58
C VAL A 238 1.52 3.66 -17.09
N LEU A 239 0.87 2.71 -16.40
CA LEU A 239 0.64 2.78 -14.96
C LEU A 239 1.96 2.70 -14.16
N GLY A 240 2.92 1.90 -14.64
CA GLY A 240 4.28 1.81 -14.12
C GLY A 240 5.02 3.13 -14.23
N THR A 241 4.91 3.82 -15.36
CA THR A 241 5.49 5.14 -15.58
C THR A 241 4.86 6.16 -14.64
N ALA A 242 3.54 6.14 -14.47
CA ALA A 242 2.84 6.98 -13.50
C ALA A 242 3.32 6.70 -12.05
N ALA A 243 3.56 5.43 -11.70
CA ALA A 243 4.15 5.07 -10.40
C ALA A 243 5.58 5.62 -10.23
N GLY A 244 6.40 5.61 -11.29
CA GLY A 244 7.73 6.21 -11.32
C GLY A 244 7.70 7.73 -11.15
N VAL A 245 6.82 8.41 -11.88
CA VAL A 245 6.57 9.86 -11.72
C VAL A 245 6.13 10.15 -10.28
N LEU A 246 5.24 9.34 -9.70
CA LEU A 246 4.81 9.47 -8.31
C LEU A 246 5.97 9.27 -7.32
N ALA A 247 6.89 8.35 -7.59
CA ALA A 247 8.09 8.13 -6.78
C ALA A 247 9.05 9.34 -6.81
N LEU A 248 9.20 9.98 -7.98
CA LEU A 248 10.08 11.12 -8.19
C LEU A 248 9.48 12.43 -7.67
N ALA A 249 8.23 12.72 -8.04
CA ALA A 249 7.50 13.93 -7.67
C ALA A 249 7.02 13.91 -6.21
N GLY A 250 6.75 12.72 -5.65
CA GLY A 250 6.29 12.53 -4.28
C GLY A 250 7.39 12.70 -3.23
N ARG A 251 8.05 13.86 -3.18
CA ARG A 251 9.12 14.17 -2.20
C ARG A 251 8.70 13.99 -0.74
N ARG A 252 7.39 14.10 -0.47
CA ARG A 252 6.79 13.89 0.86
C ARG A 252 6.52 12.42 1.20
N LEU A 253 6.64 11.49 0.24
CA LEU A 253 6.54 10.06 0.51
C LEU A 253 7.81 9.56 1.21
N GLY A 254 7.67 8.60 2.14
CA GLY A 254 8.82 7.99 2.80
C GLY A 254 9.72 7.27 1.79
N THR A 255 11.03 7.26 2.05
CA THR A 255 12.06 6.68 1.14
C THR A 255 11.71 5.26 0.71
N ARG A 256 11.23 4.42 1.62
CA ARG A 256 10.81 3.04 1.29
C ARG A 256 9.69 2.97 0.26
N THR A 257 8.65 3.80 0.40
CA THR A 257 7.53 3.85 -0.54
C THR A 257 7.99 4.37 -1.91
N ARG A 258 8.88 5.36 -1.93
CA ARG A 258 9.46 5.88 -3.17
C ARG A 258 10.30 4.82 -3.87
N SER A 259 11.20 4.14 -3.15
CA SER A 259 12.01 3.04 -3.70
C SER A 259 11.13 1.90 -4.22
N ALA A 260 10.09 1.51 -3.48
CA ALA A 260 9.17 0.46 -3.91
C ALA A 260 8.41 0.86 -5.20
N LEU A 261 7.93 2.10 -5.30
CA LEU A 261 7.28 2.60 -6.52
C LEU A 261 8.25 2.71 -7.70
N ALA A 262 9.51 3.10 -7.45
CA ALA A 262 10.53 3.18 -8.49
C ALA A 262 10.91 1.78 -9.02
N VAL A 263 11.11 0.81 -8.12
CA VAL A 263 11.35 -0.59 -8.50
C VAL A 263 10.14 -1.13 -9.27
N LEU A 264 8.92 -0.89 -8.77
CA LEU A 264 7.70 -1.32 -9.45
C LEU A 264 7.55 -0.68 -10.83
N SER A 265 7.93 0.59 -10.98
CA SER A 265 7.95 1.29 -12.27
C SER A 265 8.86 0.59 -13.28
N ILE A 266 10.10 0.27 -12.86
CA ILE A 266 11.07 -0.44 -13.69
C ILE A 266 10.49 -1.81 -14.10
N LEU A 267 10.00 -2.60 -13.14
CA LEU A 267 9.44 -3.92 -13.41
C LEU A 267 8.22 -3.86 -14.33
N ALA A 268 7.32 -2.89 -14.12
CA ALA A 268 6.14 -2.70 -14.97
C ALA A 268 6.50 -2.36 -16.42
N VAL A 269 7.55 -1.55 -16.64
CA VAL A 269 8.06 -1.22 -17.99
C VAL A 269 8.73 -2.42 -18.65
N THR A 270 9.31 -3.35 -17.88
CA THR A 270 9.87 -4.57 -18.47
C THR A 270 8.83 -5.52 -19.05
N VAL A 271 7.57 -5.46 -18.60
CA VAL A 271 6.49 -6.34 -19.10
C VAL A 271 6.35 -6.24 -20.62
N PRO A 272 6.03 -5.08 -21.24
CA PRO A 272 5.92 -5.01 -22.70
C PRO A 272 7.25 -5.22 -23.43
N ILE A 273 8.39 -4.91 -22.78
CA ILE A 273 9.71 -5.14 -23.39
C ILE A 273 9.93 -6.64 -23.62
N VAL A 274 9.57 -7.49 -22.65
CA VAL A 274 9.67 -8.93 -22.80
C VAL A 274 8.79 -9.41 -23.96
N HIS A 275 7.59 -8.87 -24.13
CA HIS A 275 6.69 -9.25 -25.23
C HIS A 275 7.22 -8.92 -26.63
N VAL A 276 8.15 -7.96 -26.77
CA VAL A 276 8.74 -7.61 -28.08
C VAL A 276 10.07 -8.31 -28.37
N THR A 277 10.62 -9.05 -27.41
CA THR A 277 11.80 -9.89 -27.62
C THR A 277 11.40 -11.29 -28.07
N THR A 278 12.22 -11.94 -28.91
CA THR A 278 11.98 -13.33 -29.36
C THR A 278 11.84 -14.28 -28.18
N THR A 279 12.82 -14.26 -27.26
CA THR A 279 12.80 -15.09 -26.05
C THR A 279 11.58 -14.82 -25.17
N GLY A 280 11.17 -13.55 -25.01
CA GLY A 280 10.00 -13.22 -24.20
C GLY A 280 8.67 -13.57 -24.86
N ALA A 281 8.59 -13.56 -26.19
CA ALA A 281 7.44 -14.08 -26.92
C ALA A 281 7.34 -15.61 -26.74
N GLU A 282 8.45 -16.34 -26.83
CA GLU A 282 8.52 -17.78 -26.56
C GLU A 282 8.09 -18.11 -25.12
N MET A 283 8.58 -17.35 -24.13
CA MET A 283 8.18 -17.47 -22.72
C MET A 283 6.67 -17.30 -22.54
N LEU A 284 6.08 -16.31 -23.23
CA LEU A 284 4.67 -16.01 -23.14
C LEU A 284 3.82 -17.09 -23.82
N THR A 285 4.19 -17.50 -25.03
CA THR A 285 3.51 -18.58 -25.75
C THR A 285 3.53 -19.86 -24.93
N TRP A 286 4.70 -20.24 -24.40
CA TRP A 286 4.84 -21.39 -23.52
C TRP A 286 3.92 -21.31 -22.29
N TYR A 287 3.80 -20.14 -21.65
CA TYR A 287 2.88 -19.97 -20.51
C TYR A 287 1.39 -20.05 -20.88
N LEU A 288 1.02 -19.66 -22.11
CA LEU A 288 -0.37 -19.63 -22.57
C LEU A 288 -0.86 -20.98 -23.12
N ASP A 289 0.05 -21.88 -23.50
CA ASP A 289 -0.23 -23.26 -23.91
C ASP A 289 -0.76 -24.14 -22.75
#